data_AF-A0A6V7JHS5-F1
#
_entry.id   AF-A0A6V7JHS5-F1
#
_cell.length_a   1.000
_cell.length_b   1.000
_cell.length_c   1.000
_cell.angle_alpha   90.00
_cell.angle_beta   90.00
_cell.angle_gamma   90.00
#
_symmetry.space_group_name_H-M   'P 1'
#
loop_
_entity.id
_entity.type
_entity.pdbx_description
1 polymer ?
#
loop_
_entity_poly.entity_id
_entity_poly.type
_entity_poly.pdbx_seq_one_letter_code
_entity_poly.pdbx_strand_id
1 'polypeptide(L)' 'LEMEIYAITEGRVLSYLLDPEFENKLPIIPAELSYVNFTWKSGAKKYYYNFFRLKSLNESILKTPSITIKTRGRVPKRAK' A
#
# COMPACT_ATOMS: atom_id res chain seq x y z
N LEU A 1 -2.10 13.31 -17.61
CA LEU A 1 -1.79 13.97 -16.33
C LEU A 1 -1.51 12.89 -15.32
N GLU A 2 -0.34 12.91 -14.67
CA GLU A 2 -0.07 12.04 -13.53
C GLU A 2 -0.68 12.66 -12.27
N MET A 3 -1.38 11.85 -11.49
CA MET A 3 -2.04 12.27 -10.25
C MET A 3 -1.40 11.54 -9.07
N GLU A 4 -0.99 12.29 -8.06
CA GLU A 4 -0.49 11.70 -6.81
C GLU A 4 -1.66 11.34 -5.90
N ILE A 5 -1.71 10.08 -5.47
CA ILE A 5 -2.73 9.58 -4.54
C ILE A 5 -2.05 9.27 -3.21
N TYR A 6 -2.51 9.93 -2.15
CA TYR A 6 -1.86 9.89 -0.83
C TYR A 6 -2.67 9.08 0.17
N ALA A 7 -2.15 7.97 0.70
CA ALA A 7 -2.85 7.25 1.76
C ALA A 7 -2.64 7.87 3.16
N ILE A 8 -1.41 8.30 3.45
CA ILE A 8 -1.01 8.80 4.76
C ILE A 8 -0.18 10.07 4.56
N THR A 9 -0.53 11.15 5.27
CA THR A 9 0.24 12.40 5.30
C THR A 9 0.49 12.81 6.74
N GLU A 10 1.71 13.23 7.07
CA GLU A 10 2.09 13.66 8.43
C GLU A 10 1.73 12.66 9.55
N GLY A 11 1.70 11.37 9.23
CA GLY A 11 1.33 10.30 10.17
C GLY A 11 -0.18 10.16 10.41
N ARG A 12 -1.02 10.82 9.61
CA ARG A 12 -2.48 10.71 9.63
C ARG A 12 -2.97 10.00 8.38
N VAL A 13 -3.90 9.08 8.54
CA VAL A 13 -4.63 8.46 7.42
C VAL A 13 -5.56 9.50 6.82
N LEU A 14 -5.59 9.63 5.49
CA LEU A 14 -6.45 10.60 4.83
C LEU A 14 -7.93 10.21 4.94
N SER A 15 -8.80 11.21 5.10
CA SER A 15 -10.22 11.03 5.43
C SER A 15 -11.00 10.22 4.41
N TYR A 16 -10.66 10.31 3.12
CA TYR A 16 -11.34 9.54 2.08
C TYR A 16 -11.12 8.02 2.22
N LEU A 17 -10.05 7.58 2.89
CA LEU A 17 -9.82 6.17 3.23
C LEU A 17 -10.65 5.71 4.43
N LEU A 18 -11.26 6.65 5.18
CA LEU A 18 -12.11 6.37 6.33
C LEU A 18 -13.60 6.28 5.95
N ASP A 19 -13.92 6.50 4.68
CA ASP A 19 -15.27 6.36 4.15
C ASP A 19 -15.70 4.88 4.22
N PRO A 20 -16.83 4.54 4.87
CA PRO A 20 -17.34 3.17 4.93
C PRO A 20 -17.57 2.55 3.54
N GLU A 21 -17.87 3.38 2.54
CA GLU A 21 -18.12 2.97 1.16
C GLU A 21 -16.85 3.04 0.28
N PHE A 22 -15.68 3.27 0.88
CA PHE A 22 -14.42 3.45 0.14
C PHE A 22 -14.13 2.26 -0.78
N GLU A 23 -14.32 1.03 -0.29
CA GLU A 23 -14.03 -0.18 -1.05
C GLU A 23 -14.89 -0.29 -2.33
N ASN A 24 -16.15 0.16 -2.27
CA ASN A 24 -17.07 0.18 -3.41
C ASN A 24 -16.65 1.20 -4.49
N LYS A 25 -15.76 2.13 -4.16
CA LYS A 25 -15.25 3.17 -5.07
C LYS A 25 -13.90 2.80 -5.67
N LEU A 26 -13.26 1.72 -5.20
CA LEU A 26 -11.97 1.27 -5.72
C LEU A 26 -12.13 0.53 -7.05
N PRO A 27 -11.35 0.88 -8.08
CA PRO A 27 -11.32 0.11 -9.30
C PRO A 27 -10.63 -1.25 -9.08
N ILE A 28 -11.00 -2.23 -9.89
CA ILE A 28 -10.29 -3.51 -9.97
C ILE A 28 -8.93 -3.28 -10.65
N ILE A 29 -7.87 -3.91 -10.13
CA ILE A 29 -6.55 -3.89 -10.76
C ILE A 29 -6.65 -4.62 -12.12
N PRO A 30 -6.36 -3.94 -13.25
CA PRO A 30 -6.40 -4.57 -14.58
C PRO A 30 -5.40 -5.72 -14.72
N ALA A 31 -5.73 -6.72 -15.54
CA ALA A 31 -4.93 -7.94 -15.71
C ALA A 31 -3.55 -7.68 -16.36
N GLU A 32 -3.42 -6.58 -17.10
CA GLU A 32 -2.18 -6.15 -17.74
C GLU A 32 -1.16 -5.62 -16.72
N LEU A 33 -1.60 -5.24 -15.51
CA LEU A 33 -0.74 -4.77 -14.43
C LEU A 33 -0.32 -5.91 -13.52
N SER A 34 0.98 -6.22 -13.50
CA SER A 34 1.55 -7.26 -12.65
C SER A 34 1.99 -6.78 -11.26
N TYR A 35 2.12 -5.47 -11.06
CA TYR A 35 2.56 -4.88 -9.79
C TYR A 35 1.98 -3.48 -9.59
N VAL A 36 1.95 -3.04 -8.33
CA VAL A 36 1.61 -1.68 -7.92
C VAL A 36 2.78 -1.12 -7.11
N ASN A 37 3.19 0.11 -7.42
CA ASN A 37 4.24 0.79 -6.69
C ASN A 37 3.65 1.67 -5.59
N PHE A 38 4.27 1.62 -4.41
CA PHE A 38 3.97 2.52 -3.31
C PHE A 38 5.24 3.28 -2.94
N THR A 39 5.10 4.59 -2.75
CA THR A 39 6.17 5.46 -2.27
C THR A 39 5.88 5.88 -0.84
N TRP A 40 6.87 5.78 0.04
CA TRP A 40 6.72 6.16 1.45
C TRP A 40 8.01 6.68 2.08
N LYS A 41 7.89 7.41 3.20
CA LYS A 41 9.03 7.94 3.97
C LYS A 41 8.65 8.19 5.43
N SER A 42 9.65 8.12 6.32
CA SER A 42 9.50 8.38 7.76
C SER A 42 9.81 9.82 8.17
N GLY A 43 10.43 10.61 7.29
CA GLY A 43 10.92 11.95 7.61
C GLY A 43 11.99 11.91 8.70
N ALA A 44 11.89 12.80 9.69
CA ALA A 44 12.86 12.88 10.78
C ALA A 44 12.73 11.75 11.82
N LYS A 45 11.52 11.20 11.98
CA LYS A 45 11.21 10.17 13.00
C LYS A 45 11.50 8.77 12.49
N LYS A 46 11.62 7.82 13.42
CA LYS A 46 11.82 6.40 13.13
C LYS A 46 10.49 5.67 13.29
N TYR A 47 10.05 4.99 12.24
CA TYR A 47 8.88 4.11 12.24
C TYR A 47 9.28 2.72 11.76
N TYR A 48 8.57 1.72 12.24
CA TYR A 48 8.74 0.33 11.85
C TYR A 48 7.44 -0.18 11.24
N TYR A 49 7.57 -1.02 10.23
CA TYR A 49 6.45 -1.64 9.55
C TYR A 49 6.47 -3.15 9.77
N ASN A 50 5.29 -3.75 9.67
CA ASN A 50 5.10 -5.18 9.70
C ASN A 50 3.93 -5.56 8.79
N PHE A 51 4.20 -6.37 7.76
CA PHE A 51 3.19 -7.00 6.93
C PHE A 51 2.69 -8.26 7.63
N PHE A 52 1.62 -8.12 8.41
CA PHE A 52 1.05 -9.23 9.19
C PHE A 52 0.41 -10.31 8.32
N ARG A 53 -0.13 -9.96 7.16
CA ARG A 53 -0.84 -10.87 6.26
C ARG A 53 -0.61 -10.49 4.81
N LEU A 54 -0.11 -11.44 4.03
CA LEU A 54 -0.15 -11.44 2.57
C LEU A 54 -0.90 -12.71 2.18
N LYS A 55 -2.07 -12.56 1.56
CA LYS A 55 -2.95 -13.68 1.26
C LYS A 55 -3.77 -13.38 0.01
N SER A 56 -3.88 -14.35 -0.89
CA SER A 56 -4.95 -14.36 -1.88
C SER A 56 -6.20 -15.03 -1.31
N LEU A 57 -7.37 -14.43 -1.55
CA LEU A 57 -8.65 -15.04 -1.17
C LEU A 57 -9.07 -16.14 -2.15
N ASN A 58 -8.54 -16.12 -3.38
CA ASN A 58 -8.80 -17.13 -4.39
C ASN A 58 -7.51 -17.47 -5.17
N GLU A 59 -6.84 -18.53 -4.75
CA GLU A 59 -5.54 -18.94 -5.30
C GLU A 59 -5.63 -19.60 -6.69
N SER A 60 -6.81 -20.00 -7.14
CA SER A 60 -6.99 -20.48 -8.52
C SER A 60 -6.96 -19.34 -9.54
N ILE A 61 -7.23 -18.10 -9.11
CA ILE A 61 -7.22 -16.90 -9.94
C ILE A 61 -5.92 -16.12 -9.74
N LEU A 62 -5.55 -15.83 -8.49
CA LEU A 62 -4.39 -14.98 -8.17
C LEU A 62 -3.56 -15.64 -7.07
N LYS A 63 -2.26 -15.83 -7.32
CA LYS A 63 -1.35 -16.33 -6.29
C LYS A 63 -1.24 -15.33 -5.13
N THR A 64 -0.82 -15.81 -3.97
CA THR A 64 -0.57 -14.94 -2.81
C THR A 64 0.36 -13.78 -3.20
N PRO A 65 0.00 -12.52 -2.91
CA PRO A 65 0.78 -11.35 -3.32
C PRO A 65 2.16 -11.37 -2.68
N SER A 66 3.15 -10.86 -3.42
CA SER A 66 4.52 -10.73 -2.95
C SER A 66 4.93 -9.26 -2.83
N ILE A 67 5.95 -9.00 -2.02
CA ILE A 67 6.55 -7.68 -1.83
C ILE A 67 8.04 -7.75 -2.11
N THR A 68 8.60 -6.66 -2.63
CA THR A 68 10.03 -6.57 -2.99
C THR A 68 10.93 -6.24 -1.79
N ILE A 69 10.35 -6.06 -0.60
CA ILE A 69 11.04 -5.74 0.65
C ILE A 69 10.79 -6.81 1.72
N LYS A 70 11.57 -6.82 2.79
CA LYS A 70 11.33 -7.71 3.94
C LYS A 70 9.94 -7.45 4.53
N THR A 71 9.27 -8.45 5.08
CA THR A 71 7.93 -8.31 5.71
C THR A 71 7.93 -7.48 6.98
N ARG A 72 9.08 -7.32 7.63
CA ARG A 72 9.28 -6.43 8.78
C ARG A 72 10.53 -5.60 8.58
N GLY A 73 10.48 -4.35 9.02
CA GLY A 73 11.62 -3.46 8.87
C GLY A 73 11.33 -2.05 9.31
N ARG A 74 12.26 -1.16 8.96
CA ARG A 74 12.15 0.27 9.25
C ARG A 74 11.66 1.01 8.00
N VAL A 75 10.71 1.92 8.19
CA VAL A 75 10.26 2.83 7.12
C VAL A 75 11.45 3.69 6.67
N PRO A 76 11.70 3.84 5.36
CA PRO A 76 12.87 4.55 4.86
C PRO A 76 12.82 6.04 5.23
N LYS A 77 14.00 6.63 5.52
CA LYS A 77 14.09 8.07 5.88
C LYS A 77 13.71 8.98 4.71
N ARG A 78 14.13 8.61 3.50
CA ARG A 78 13.83 9.29 2.24
C ARG A 78 12.77 8.49 1.47
N ALA A 79 12.10 9.15 0.53
CA ALA A 79 11.14 8.50 -0.35
C ALA A 79 11.81 7.32 -1.07
N LYS A 80 11.14 6.17 -1.00
CA LYS A 80 11.49 4.94 -1.70
C LYS A 80 10.20 4.23 -2.08
#